data_AF-A0A376B900-F1
#
_entry.id   AF-A0A376B900-F1
#
_cell.length_a   1.000
_cell.length_b   1.000
_cell.length_c   1.000
_cell.angle_alpha   90.00
_cell.angle_beta   90.00
_cell.angle_gamma   90.00
#
_symmetry.space_group_name_H-M   'P 1'
#
loop_
_entity.id
_entity.type
_entity.pdbx_description
1 polymer ?
#
loop_
_entity_poly.entity_id
_entity_poly.type
_entity_poly.pdbx_seq_one_letter_code
_entity_poly.pdbx_strand_id
1 'polypeptide(L)'
;MEQLVIQETDYDAISSKIACINKKYLPDPQIFSVYPNYELLYNSYFNELPKVTRRSYNKIKKLMSSNNYPIMNIGTYLRTVSIDHVLSLYLLPNSDNAEKNNHFQIINLGCGTDLRYFQYNHIYEERLERYIDVDFPMAIETKGRVLSNLNKKNPSLFDLNDNGGSTDGKYQLMSFNLNRNTDELIKQLELVGCDFSLKTIIITECCLCYIEDAKSIELISKLNSVFNAKTNNLHWVSYDPIGGTDKFGQIMTDNLLFQRNLKLPTLLTYNTKEKYSKRFSSIINSDISIKIEDMWEIFQTKIPLKEKTRVQKCEFLDELEELKIILSHYVILYF
;
A
#
# COMPACT_ATOMS: atom_id res chain seq x y z
N MET A 1 2.87 -21.81 9.09
CA MET A 1 3.86 -21.78 7.98
C MET A 1 3.38 -20.87 6.86
N GLU A 2 2.15 -21.03 6.37
CA GLU A 2 1.54 -20.19 5.32
C GLU A 2 1.52 -18.67 5.64
N GLN A 3 1.11 -18.29 6.85
CA GLN A 3 1.13 -16.87 7.29
C GLN A 3 2.52 -16.24 7.28
N LEU A 4 3.58 -17.03 7.55
CA LEU A 4 4.94 -16.51 7.53
C LEU A 4 5.39 -16.23 6.11
N VAL A 5 5.04 -17.10 5.16
CA VAL A 5 5.37 -16.91 3.74
C VAL A 5 4.69 -15.64 3.20
N ILE A 6 3.43 -15.39 3.58
CA ILE A 6 2.72 -14.14 3.24
C ILE A 6 3.42 -12.94 3.86
N GLN A 7 3.78 -12.97 5.14
CA GLN A 7 4.49 -11.85 5.78
C GLN A 7 5.85 -11.55 5.12
N GLU A 8 6.53 -12.56 4.58
CA GLU A 8 7.80 -12.37 3.89
C GLU A 8 7.65 -11.75 2.49
N THR A 9 6.44 -11.58 1.93
CA THR A 9 6.25 -10.86 0.67
C THR A 9 6.46 -9.35 0.82
N ASP A 10 6.33 -8.82 2.04
CA ASP A 10 6.73 -7.44 2.36
C ASP A 10 8.23 -7.22 2.15
N TYR A 11 9.07 -8.27 2.22
CA TYR A 11 10.50 -8.15 1.91
C TYR A 11 10.72 -7.83 0.43
N ASP A 12 9.88 -8.36 -0.47
CA ASP A 12 9.91 -8.00 -1.88
C ASP A 12 9.46 -6.55 -2.08
N ALA A 13 8.41 -6.12 -1.38
CA ALA A 13 7.89 -4.75 -1.44
C ALA A 13 8.92 -3.71 -0.99
N ILE A 14 9.53 -3.88 0.19
CA ILE A 14 10.57 -2.95 0.66
C ILE A 14 11.83 -3.01 -0.18
N SER A 15 12.25 -4.20 -0.64
CA SER A 15 13.43 -4.32 -1.52
C SER A 15 13.24 -3.51 -2.81
N SER A 16 12.05 -3.59 -3.41
CA SER A 16 11.71 -2.86 -4.62
C SER A 16 11.62 -1.36 -4.36
N LYS A 17 11.02 -0.95 -3.23
CA LYS A 17 10.95 0.45 -2.82
C LYS A 17 12.34 1.08 -2.66
N ILE A 18 13.24 0.41 -1.93
CA ILE A 18 14.60 0.89 -1.71
C ILE A 18 15.41 0.91 -3.02
N ALA A 19 15.23 -0.09 -3.89
CA ALA A 19 15.86 -0.11 -5.21
C ALA A 19 15.43 1.11 -6.06
N CYS A 20 14.13 1.42 -6.12
CA CYS A 20 13.62 2.61 -6.78
C CYS A 20 14.20 3.91 -6.23
N ILE A 21 14.34 4.03 -4.91
CA ILE A 21 14.90 5.21 -4.27
C ILE A 21 16.38 5.37 -4.62
N ASN A 22 17.17 4.31 -4.49
CA ASN A 22 18.60 4.35 -4.78
C ASN A 22 18.90 4.67 -6.25
N LYS A 23 18.05 4.18 -7.16
CA LYS A 23 18.13 4.43 -8.60
C LYS A 23 17.44 5.70 -9.06
N LYS A 24 16.92 6.49 -8.11
CA LYS A 24 16.28 7.79 -8.36
C LYS A 24 15.00 7.73 -9.20
N TYR A 25 14.32 6.57 -9.25
CA TYR A 25 12.93 6.50 -9.72
C TYR A 25 12.01 7.27 -8.77
N LEU A 26 12.23 7.06 -7.46
CA LEU A 26 11.57 7.75 -6.36
C LEU A 26 12.58 8.60 -5.58
N PRO A 27 12.13 9.66 -4.89
CA PRO A 27 10.78 10.24 -4.96
C PRO A 27 10.48 10.88 -6.33
N ASP A 28 9.23 10.83 -6.76
CA ASP A 28 8.71 11.65 -7.85
C ASP A 28 8.74 13.15 -7.47
N PRO A 29 9.44 14.02 -8.22
CA PRO A 29 9.58 15.42 -7.84
C PRO A 29 8.28 16.22 -7.82
N GLN A 30 7.23 15.80 -8.53
CA GLN A 30 5.95 16.51 -8.53
C GLN A 30 5.09 16.08 -7.34
N ILE A 31 5.03 14.78 -7.08
CA ILE A 31 4.15 14.21 -6.03
C ILE A 31 4.77 14.37 -4.63
N PHE A 32 6.08 14.21 -4.51
CA PHE A 32 6.79 14.17 -3.22
C PHE A 32 7.65 15.40 -2.95
N SER A 33 7.58 16.46 -3.78
CA SER A 33 8.29 17.73 -3.52
C SER A 33 8.03 18.28 -2.12
N VAL A 34 6.88 17.96 -1.55
CA VAL A 34 6.42 18.47 -0.26
C VAL A 34 7.03 17.71 0.91
N TYR A 35 7.66 16.54 0.73
CA TYR A 35 8.31 15.82 1.83
C TYR A 35 9.83 15.68 1.63
N PRO A 36 10.64 16.57 2.24
CA PRO A 36 12.08 16.64 1.98
C PRO A 36 12.85 15.41 2.49
N ASN A 37 12.28 14.65 3.42
CA ASN A 37 12.95 13.54 4.09
C ASN A 37 12.63 12.16 3.49
N TYR A 38 12.05 12.08 2.28
CA TYR A 38 11.60 10.80 1.70
C TYR A 38 12.72 9.76 1.61
N GLU A 39 13.84 10.10 0.96
CA GLU A 39 14.97 9.19 0.80
C GLU A 39 15.61 8.85 2.15
N LEU A 40 15.78 9.85 3.02
CA LEU A 40 16.35 9.68 4.36
C LEU A 40 15.52 8.70 5.20
N LEU A 41 14.19 8.82 5.17
CA LEU A 41 13.25 8.00 5.93
C LEU A 41 13.40 6.52 5.59
N TYR A 42 13.24 6.17 4.31
CA TYR A 42 13.30 4.78 3.87
C TYR A 42 14.69 4.16 4.06
N ASN A 43 15.75 4.91 3.76
CA ASN A 43 17.12 4.44 3.99
C ASN A 43 17.43 4.25 5.47
N SER A 44 16.94 5.15 6.35
CA SER A 44 17.11 5.01 7.79
C SER A 44 16.39 3.76 8.31
N TYR A 45 15.15 3.53 7.87
CA TYR A 45 14.41 2.32 8.21
C TYR A 45 15.16 1.05 7.79
N PHE A 46 15.61 0.99 6.53
CA PHE A 46 16.34 -0.18 6.02
C PHE A 46 17.66 -0.43 6.77
N ASN A 47 18.40 0.64 7.09
CA ASN A 47 19.68 0.54 7.80
C ASN A 47 19.52 0.19 9.28
N GLU A 48 18.34 0.41 9.87
CA GLU A 48 18.04 0.05 11.25
C GLU A 48 17.56 -1.40 11.41
N LEU A 49 16.97 -2.00 10.36
CA LEU A 49 16.55 -3.41 10.35
C LEU A 49 17.56 -4.41 10.93
N PRO A 50 18.88 -4.38 10.65
CA PRO A 50 19.81 -5.37 11.21
C PRO A 50 19.96 -5.30 12.74
N LYS A 51 19.54 -4.21 13.39
CA LYS A 51 19.49 -4.08 14.85
C LYS A 51 18.25 -4.74 15.46
N VAL A 52 17.17 -4.88 14.67
CA VAL A 52 15.91 -5.51 15.08
C VAL A 52 15.87 -6.97 14.62
N THR A 53 16.19 -7.24 13.36
CA THR A 53 16.19 -8.55 12.72
C THR A 53 17.25 -8.64 11.61
N ARG A 54 18.42 -9.19 11.95
CA ARG A 54 19.48 -9.46 10.96
C ARG A 54 19.05 -10.44 9.86
N ARG A 55 18.15 -11.37 10.18
CA ARG A 55 17.62 -12.36 9.23
C ARG A 55 16.82 -11.69 8.12
N SER A 56 15.86 -10.82 8.48
CA SER A 56 15.02 -10.12 7.50
C SER A 56 15.86 -9.15 6.66
N TYR A 57 16.78 -8.41 7.29
CA TYR A 57 17.73 -7.55 6.58
C TYR A 57 18.52 -8.31 5.51
N ASN A 58 19.08 -9.47 5.85
CA ASN A 58 19.85 -10.27 4.89
C ASN A 58 18.99 -10.77 3.72
N LYS A 59 17.73 -11.15 3.97
CA LYS A 59 16.77 -11.54 2.91
C LYS A 59 16.47 -10.37 1.98
N ILE A 60 16.09 -9.21 2.53
CA ILE A 60 15.81 -7.99 1.77
C ILE A 60 17.03 -7.58 0.95
N LYS A 61 18.23 -7.56 1.56
CA LYS A 61 19.47 -7.22 0.86
C LYS A 61 19.77 -8.16 -0.31
N LYS A 62 19.51 -9.47 -0.15
CA LYS A 62 19.64 -10.45 -1.23
C LYS A 62 18.66 -10.15 -2.37
N LEU A 63 17.38 -9.88 -2.04
CA LEU A 63 16.35 -9.53 -3.00
C LEU A 63 16.69 -8.25 -3.78
N MET A 64 17.18 -7.22 -3.11
CA MET A 64 17.64 -5.99 -3.78
C MET A 64 18.74 -6.25 -4.80
N SER A 65 19.60 -7.24 -4.54
CA SER A 65 20.70 -7.60 -5.45
C SER A 65 20.21 -8.49 -6.61
N SER A 66 19.19 -9.33 -6.38
CA SER A 66 18.69 -10.30 -7.38
C SER A 66 17.55 -9.76 -8.25
N ASN A 67 16.75 -8.82 -7.76
CA ASN A 67 15.56 -8.27 -8.44
C ASN A 67 15.84 -6.89 -9.02
N ASN A 68 17.02 -6.73 -9.63
CA ASN A 68 17.53 -5.44 -10.07
C ASN A 68 17.15 -5.12 -11.52
N TYR A 69 15.91 -5.42 -11.93
CA TYR A 69 15.45 -5.25 -13.31
C TYR A 69 14.75 -3.90 -13.50
N PRO A 70 15.01 -3.16 -14.60
CA PRO A 70 14.34 -1.89 -14.91
C PRO A 70 12.82 -1.99 -14.87
N ILE A 71 12.25 -3.10 -15.38
CA ILE A 71 10.81 -3.34 -15.41
C ILE A 71 10.20 -3.34 -13.99
N MET A 72 10.88 -3.97 -13.02
CA MET A 72 10.43 -4.00 -11.63
C MET A 72 10.46 -2.62 -10.98
N ASN A 73 11.47 -1.81 -11.31
CA ASN A 73 11.57 -0.44 -10.81
C ASN A 73 10.51 0.48 -11.41
N ILE A 74 10.20 0.33 -12.71
CA ILE A 74 9.10 1.06 -13.34
C ILE A 74 7.76 0.67 -12.73
N GLY A 75 7.52 -0.64 -12.53
CA GLY A 75 6.31 -1.14 -11.86
C GLY A 75 6.17 -0.58 -10.43
N THR A 76 7.26 -0.56 -9.66
CA THR A 76 7.25 -0.03 -8.28
C THR A 76 7.08 1.48 -8.24
N TYR A 77 7.69 2.21 -9.17
CA TYR A 77 7.45 3.65 -9.36
C TYR A 77 5.96 3.90 -9.62
N LEU A 78 5.38 3.23 -10.64
CA LEU A 78 3.98 3.37 -11.03
C LEU A 78 3.03 3.01 -9.89
N ARG A 79 3.25 1.88 -9.21
CA ARG A 79 2.51 1.46 -8.02
C ARG A 79 2.46 2.58 -6.98
N THR A 80 3.64 3.13 -6.65
CA THR A 80 3.77 4.17 -5.62
C THR A 80 3.04 5.45 -6.03
N VAL A 81 3.39 6.02 -7.21
CA VAL A 81 2.83 7.30 -7.64
C VAL A 81 1.34 7.24 -7.93
N SER A 82 0.82 6.08 -8.39
CA SER A 82 -0.61 5.92 -8.67
C SER A 82 -1.43 5.90 -7.40
N ILE A 83 -0.97 5.18 -6.38
CA ILE A 83 -1.63 5.16 -5.07
C ILE A 83 -1.61 6.57 -4.47
N ASP A 84 -0.46 7.22 -4.42
CA ASP A 84 -0.35 8.57 -3.85
C ASP A 84 -1.14 9.61 -4.63
N HIS A 85 -1.20 9.50 -5.97
CA HIS A 85 -2.06 10.35 -6.78
C HIS A 85 -3.53 10.14 -6.44
N VAL A 86 -4.02 8.90 -6.40
CA VAL A 86 -5.41 8.60 -6.06
C VAL A 86 -5.75 9.07 -4.65
N LEU A 87 -4.88 8.81 -3.67
CA LEU A 87 -5.05 9.30 -2.31
C LEU A 87 -5.18 10.83 -2.31
N SER A 88 -4.33 11.55 -3.04
CA SER A 88 -4.39 13.01 -3.12
C SER A 88 -5.75 13.54 -3.63
N LEU A 89 -6.43 12.83 -4.54
CA LEU A 89 -7.75 13.22 -5.04
C LEU A 89 -8.79 13.31 -3.91
N TYR A 90 -8.67 12.44 -2.91
CA TYR A 90 -9.55 12.42 -1.74
C TYR A 90 -9.11 13.38 -0.65
N LEU A 91 -7.86 13.84 -0.68
CA LEU A 91 -7.30 14.71 0.35
C LEU A 91 -7.35 16.19 -0.01
N LEU A 92 -7.62 16.54 -1.27
CA LEU A 92 -7.81 17.94 -1.67
C LEU A 92 -9.06 18.55 -1.00
N PRO A 93 -8.99 19.79 -0.50
CA PRO A 93 -10.16 20.48 0.05
C PRO A 93 -11.22 20.66 -1.05
N ASN A 94 -12.46 20.25 -0.79
CA ASN A 94 -13.57 20.67 -1.64
C ASN A 94 -13.88 22.15 -1.35
N SER A 95 -13.98 22.97 -2.40
CA SER A 95 -14.22 24.42 -2.31
C SER A 95 -15.52 24.80 -1.59
N ASP A 96 -16.45 23.85 -1.44
CA ASP A 96 -17.86 24.16 -1.20
C ASP A 96 -18.41 23.73 0.17
N ASN A 97 -17.63 23.12 1.07
CA ASN A 97 -18.14 22.70 2.39
C ASN A 97 -17.19 22.93 3.56
N ALA A 98 -17.76 23.46 4.65
CA ALA A 98 -17.14 23.97 5.86
C ALA A 98 -16.03 23.08 6.47
N GLU A 99 -15.10 23.75 7.16
CA GLU A 99 -13.86 23.26 7.82
C GLU A 99 -13.93 21.86 8.45
N LYS A 100 -15.09 21.41 8.96
CA LYS A 100 -15.29 20.07 9.55
C LYS A 100 -15.30 18.90 8.55
N ASN A 101 -15.61 19.12 7.27
CA ASN A 101 -15.66 18.05 6.25
C ASN A 101 -14.29 17.75 5.61
N ASN A 102 -13.22 18.41 6.06
CA ASN A 102 -11.87 18.24 5.50
C ASN A 102 -10.96 17.34 6.33
N HIS A 103 -11.39 16.94 7.53
CA HIS A 103 -10.68 15.99 8.38
C HIS A 103 -10.90 14.56 7.89
N PHE A 104 -9.87 13.74 7.97
CA PHE A 104 -9.91 12.39 7.44
C PHE A 104 -9.05 11.43 8.24
N GLN A 105 -9.29 10.14 8.02
CA GLN A 105 -8.50 9.05 8.54
C GLN A 105 -8.10 8.08 7.43
N ILE A 106 -6.98 7.39 7.62
CA ILE A 106 -6.47 6.37 6.72
C ILE A 106 -6.31 5.05 7.48
N ILE A 107 -6.80 3.96 6.89
CA ILE A 107 -6.58 2.61 7.39
C ILE A 107 -5.81 1.83 6.32
N ASN A 108 -4.58 1.45 6.63
CA ASN A 108 -3.70 0.74 5.71
C ASN A 108 -3.66 -0.74 6.07
N LEU A 109 -4.43 -1.55 5.35
CA LEU A 109 -4.60 -2.97 5.60
C LEU A 109 -3.52 -3.78 4.86
N GLY A 110 -2.77 -4.59 5.60
CA GLY A 110 -1.57 -5.25 5.08
C GLY A 110 -0.45 -4.24 4.83
N CYS A 111 -0.23 -3.33 5.77
CA CYS A 111 0.65 -2.17 5.57
C CYS A 111 2.11 -2.55 5.32
N GLY A 112 2.55 -3.73 5.79
CA GLY A 112 3.95 -4.12 5.82
C GLY A 112 4.85 -2.99 6.31
N THR A 113 5.89 -2.72 5.54
CA THR A 113 6.90 -1.68 5.78
C THR A 113 6.60 -0.33 5.13
N ASP A 114 5.37 -0.09 4.68
CA ASP A 114 4.99 1.19 4.11
C ASP A 114 5.19 2.34 5.10
N LEU A 115 5.78 3.44 4.66
CA LEU A 115 6.13 4.61 5.49
C LEU A 115 5.43 5.89 5.01
N ARG A 116 4.40 5.79 4.15
CA ARG A 116 3.69 6.97 3.64
C ARG A 116 3.08 7.83 4.76
N TYR A 117 2.73 7.26 5.91
CA TYR A 117 2.24 8.03 7.07
C TYR A 117 3.07 9.30 7.33
N PHE A 118 4.40 9.20 7.36
CA PHE A 118 5.28 10.33 7.70
C PHE A 118 5.16 11.49 6.70
N GLN A 119 5.03 11.16 5.42
CA GLN A 119 4.76 12.16 4.38
C GLN A 119 3.37 12.77 4.56
N TYR A 120 2.35 11.94 4.79
CA TYR A 120 0.97 12.42 4.88
C TYR A 120 0.76 13.27 6.12
N ASN A 121 1.35 12.90 7.25
CA ASN A 121 1.34 13.73 8.45
C ASN A 121 2.05 15.06 8.21
N HIS A 122 3.19 15.07 7.52
CA HIS A 122 3.87 16.33 7.19
C HIS A 122 3.04 17.27 6.31
N ILE A 123 2.28 16.73 5.35
CA ILE A 123 1.49 17.54 4.41
C ILE A 123 0.11 17.92 4.98
N TYR A 124 -0.47 17.05 5.81
CA TYR A 124 -1.87 17.13 6.23
C TYR A 124 -2.05 17.10 7.76
N GLU A 125 -1.04 17.50 8.53
CA GLU A 125 -1.00 17.41 10.00
C GLU A 125 -2.29 17.87 10.69
N GLU A 126 -2.84 19.00 10.26
CA GLU A 126 -4.05 19.61 10.85
C GLU A 126 -5.35 18.87 10.52
N ARG A 127 -5.35 18.05 9.45
CA ARG A 127 -6.56 17.37 8.92
C ARG A 127 -6.53 15.85 9.07
N LEU A 128 -5.35 15.26 9.21
CA LEU A 128 -5.18 13.83 9.43
C LEU A 128 -5.48 13.52 10.91
N GLU A 129 -6.64 12.94 11.18
CA GLU A 129 -7.07 12.59 12.54
C GLU A 129 -6.46 11.27 13.01
N ARG A 130 -6.41 10.30 12.09
CA ARG A 130 -5.90 8.96 12.34
C ARG A 130 -5.26 8.34 11.10
N TYR A 131 -4.15 7.64 11.31
CA TYR A 131 -3.52 6.75 10.35
C TYR A 131 -3.26 5.43 11.06
N ILE A 132 -3.95 4.37 10.65
CA ILE A 132 -3.90 3.06 11.30
C ILE A 132 -3.27 2.06 10.34
N ASP A 133 -2.06 1.65 10.66
CA ASP A 133 -1.37 0.56 9.97
C ASP A 133 -1.79 -0.77 10.59
N VAL A 134 -2.26 -1.69 9.75
CA VAL A 134 -2.77 -3.00 10.19
C VAL A 134 -2.01 -4.10 9.49
N ASP A 135 -1.39 -4.99 10.25
CA ASP A 135 -0.70 -6.17 9.71
C ASP A 135 -0.60 -7.29 10.75
N PHE A 136 -0.03 -8.43 10.37
CA PHE A 136 0.27 -9.52 11.28
C PHE A 136 1.15 -9.06 12.47
N PRO A 137 1.01 -9.69 13.64
CA PRO A 137 1.73 -9.30 14.85
C PRO A 137 3.25 -9.15 14.67
N MET A 138 3.91 -10.08 13.95
CA MET A 138 5.37 -9.97 13.79
C MET A 138 5.78 -8.84 12.85
N ALA A 139 4.98 -8.52 11.83
CA ALA A 139 5.24 -7.42 10.92
C ALA A 139 5.12 -6.08 11.66
N ILE A 140 4.04 -5.91 12.44
CA ILE A 140 3.82 -4.75 13.30
C ILE A 140 4.90 -4.62 14.39
N GLU A 141 5.27 -5.72 15.06
CA GLU A 141 6.34 -5.69 16.07
C GLU A 141 7.67 -5.25 15.45
N THR A 142 8.03 -5.81 14.29
CA THR A 142 9.27 -5.46 13.59
C THR A 142 9.28 -3.99 13.20
N LYS A 143 8.18 -3.50 12.60
CA LYS A 143 8.02 -2.11 12.19
C LYS A 143 8.10 -1.16 13.38
N GLY A 144 7.33 -1.43 14.44
CA GLY A 144 7.30 -0.63 15.65
C GLY A 144 8.67 -0.52 16.32
N ARG A 145 9.41 -1.63 16.42
CA ARG A 145 10.77 -1.63 16.99
C ARG A 145 11.77 -0.84 16.15
N VAL A 146 11.71 -0.95 14.82
CA VAL A 146 12.56 -0.15 13.93
C VAL A 146 12.26 1.34 14.12
N LEU A 147 10.99 1.72 14.06
CA LEU A 147 10.56 3.11 14.19
C LEU A 147 10.90 3.70 15.58
N SER A 148 10.68 2.93 16.65
CA SER A 148 11.08 3.29 18.02
C SER A 148 12.59 3.53 18.15
N ASN A 149 13.42 2.68 17.53
CA ASN A 149 14.87 2.88 17.50
C ASN A 149 15.26 4.14 16.71
N LEU A 150 14.61 4.42 15.58
CA LEU A 150 14.86 5.63 14.80
C LEU A 150 14.50 6.89 15.59
N ASN A 151 13.36 6.87 16.29
CA ASN A 151 12.94 7.95 17.17
C ASN A 151 13.96 8.22 18.28
N LYS A 152 14.48 7.17 18.92
CA LYS A 152 15.55 7.29 19.95
C LYS A 152 16.84 7.90 19.41
N LYS A 153 17.16 7.69 18.13
CA LYS A 153 18.34 8.25 17.47
C LYS A 153 18.12 9.69 17.01
N ASN A 154 16.93 10.02 16.53
CA ASN A 154 16.60 11.32 15.96
C ASN A 154 15.19 11.77 16.38
N PRO A 155 14.99 12.15 17.65
CA PRO A 155 13.66 12.52 18.17
C PRO A 155 13.12 13.83 17.58
N SER A 156 13.94 14.60 16.86
CA SER A 156 13.48 15.80 16.15
C SER A 156 12.89 15.48 14.77
N LEU A 157 13.14 14.29 14.21
CA LEU A 157 12.63 13.86 12.91
C LEU A 157 11.36 13.00 13.04
N PHE A 158 11.13 12.46 14.22
CA PHE A 158 10.06 11.52 14.53
C PHE A 158 9.41 11.95 15.83
N ASP A 159 8.08 11.93 15.89
CA ASP A 159 7.34 12.13 17.14
C ASP A 159 6.62 10.83 17.50
N LEU A 160 7.40 9.83 17.92
CA LEU A 160 6.92 8.47 18.13
C LEU A 160 7.04 8.02 19.59
N ASN A 161 6.08 7.18 20.01
CA ASN A 161 6.10 6.46 21.27
C ASN A 161 6.96 5.19 21.18
N ASP A 162 7.13 4.48 22.30
CA ASP A 162 7.99 3.29 22.38
C ASP A 162 7.54 2.13 21.47
N ASN A 163 6.27 2.09 21.08
CA ASN A 163 5.72 1.07 20.18
C ASN A 163 5.84 1.46 18.69
N GLY A 164 6.38 2.65 18.37
CA GLY A 164 6.55 3.14 17.00
C GLY A 164 5.32 3.81 16.38
N GLY A 165 4.21 3.94 17.13
CA GLY A 165 3.11 4.86 16.80
C GLY A 165 3.46 6.30 17.21
N SER A 166 2.63 7.28 16.89
CA SER A 166 2.89 8.67 17.28
C SER A 166 2.55 8.95 18.75
N THR A 167 3.17 9.97 19.34
CA THR A 167 2.92 10.33 20.75
C THR A 167 1.54 10.96 20.96
N ASP A 168 1.04 11.70 19.97
CA ASP A 168 -0.30 12.30 19.94
C ASP A 168 -1.43 11.29 19.61
N GLY A 169 -1.07 10.06 19.27
CA GLY A 169 -1.99 8.98 18.95
C GLY A 169 -2.61 9.04 17.56
N LYS A 170 -2.22 9.97 16.68
CA LYS A 170 -2.65 10.01 15.27
C LYS A 170 -2.17 8.80 14.49
N TYR A 171 -0.98 8.28 14.75
CA TYR A 171 -0.43 7.08 14.09
C TYR A 171 -0.46 5.87 14.99
N GLN A 172 -1.18 4.84 14.56
CA GLN A 172 -1.39 3.60 15.30
C GLN A 172 -0.86 2.42 14.49
N LEU A 173 -0.05 1.59 15.15
CA LEU A 173 0.35 0.29 14.64
C LEU A 173 -0.52 -0.78 15.31
N MET A 174 -1.39 -1.43 14.53
CA MET A 174 -2.37 -2.39 15.02
C MET A 174 -2.07 -3.80 14.50
N SER A 175 -1.82 -4.74 15.41
CA SER A 175 -1.64 -6.15 15.05
C SER A 175 -2.98 -6.84 14.81
N PHE A 176 -3.24 -7.26 13.58
CA PHE A 176 -4.43 -8.04 13.25
C PHE A 176 -4.19 -8.97 12.05
N ASN A 177 -4.69 -10.21 12.15
CA ASN A 177 -4.70 -11.13 11.01
C ASN A 177 -6.04 -10.98 10.26
N LEU A 178 -6.00 -10.42 9.05
CA LEU A 178 -7.19 -10.16 8.23
C LEU A 178 -7.99 -11.41 7.84
N ASN A 179 -7.43 -12.61 8.05
CA ASN A 179 -8.17 -13.88 7.89
C ASN A 179 -9.06 -14.23 9.11
N ARG A 180 -8.97 -13.48 10.22
CA ARG A 180 -9.87 -13.62 11.38
C ARG A 180 -11.22 -12.96 11.11
N ASN A 181 -12.16 -13.09 12.06
CA ASN A 181 -13.48 -12.47 11.98
C ASN A 181 -13.37 -10.94 11.81
N THR A 182 -14.03 -10.37 10.80
CA THR A 182 -13.97 -8.92 10.54
C THR A 182 -14.64 -8.09 11.65
N ASP A 183 -15.58 -8.66 12.40
CA ASP A 183 -16.18 -7.95 13.55
C ASP A 183 -15.15 -7.72 14.66
N GLU A 184 -14.15 -8.61 14.79
CA GLU A 184 -13.03 -8.39 15.70
C GLU A 184 -12.13 -7.26 15.19
N LEU A 185 -11.88 -7.18 13.87
CA LEU A 185 -11.13 -6.07 13.27
C LEU A 185 -11.80 -4.73 13.57
N ILE A 186 -13.11 -4.63 13.32
CA ILE A 186 -13.89 -3.41 13.56
C ILE A 186 -13.80 -2.98 15.03
N LYS A 187 -13.94 -3.91 15.98
CA LYS A 187 -13.77 -3.61 17.41
C LYS A 187 -12.37 -3.12 17.73
N GLN A 188 -11.33 -3.72 17.15
CA GLN A 188 -9.94 -3.29 17.38
C GLN A 188 -9.68 -1.90 16.76
N LEU A 189 -10.22 -1.62 15.57
CA LEU A 189 -10.16 -0.29 14.96
C LEU A 189 -10.77 0.77 15.90
N GLU A 190 -11.95 0.52 16.45
CA GLU A 190 -12.60 1.41 17.42
C GLU A 190 -11.72 1.65 18.66
N LEU A 191 -11.12 0.59 19.20
CA LEU A 191 -10.25 0.66 20.39
C LEU A 191 -8.98 1.47 20.16
N VAL A 192 -8.42 1.48 18.94
CA VAL A 192 -7.28 2.33 18.58
C VAL A 192 -7.70 3.73 18.11
N GLY A 193 -8.97 4.08 18.29
CA GLY A 193 -9.49 5.44 18.08
C GLY A 193 -9.90 5.75 16.66
N CYS A 194 -10.25 4.75 15.85
CA CYS A 194 -10.94 4.93 14.56
C CYS A 194 -12.34 5.52 14.80
N ASP A 195 -12.69 6.61 14.12
CA ASP A 195 -14.03 7.18 14.15
C ASP A 195 -14.77 6.83 12.85
N PHE A 196 -15.74 5.93 12.95
CA PHE A 196 -16.56 5.49 11.82
C PHE A 196 -17.48 6.57 11.23
N SER A 197 -17.53 7.76 11.82
CA SER A 197 -18.24 8.92 11.25
C SER A 197 -17.34 9.81 10.37
N LEU A 198 -16.01 9.71 10.49
CA LEU A 198 -15.08 10.52 9.71
C LEU A 198 -14.91 9.98 8.28
N LYS A 199 -14.52 10.88 7.38
CA LYS A 199 -14.04 10.51 6.05
C LYS A 199 -12.87 9.54 6.19
N THR A 200 -13.02 8.35 5.61
CA THR A 200 -12.05 7.27 5.79
C THR A 200 -11.57 6.78 4.44
N ILE A 201 -10.26 6.64 4.29
CA ILE A 201 -9.67 5.99 3.13
C ILE A 201 -9.04 4.68 3.57
N ILE A 202 -9.49 3.57 2.98
CA ILE A 202 -8.89 2.26 3.20
C ILE A 202 -7.90 1.97 2.06
N ILE A 203 -6.69 1.56 2.43
CA ILE A 203 -5.66 1.14 1.49
C ILE A 203 -5.50 -0.38 1.59
N THR A 204 -5.54 -1.06 0.45
CA THR A 204 -5.13 -2.47 0.32
C THR A 204 -4.14 -2.61 -0.83
N GLU A 205 -2.87 -2.47 -0.53
CA GLU A 205 -1.79 -2.50 -1.52
C GLU A 205 -1.06 -3.84 -1.47
N CYS A 206 -1.28 -4.68 -2.49
CA CYS A 206 -0.84 -6.08 -2.54
C CYS A 206 -1.30 -6.85 -1.28
N CYS A 207 -2.54 -6.63 -0.86
CA CYS A 207 -3.09 -7.23 0.36
C CYS A 207 -4.20 -8.26 0.03
N LEU A 208 -5.23 -7.84 -0.72
CA LEU A 208 -6.39 -8.70 -0.96
C LEU A 208 -6.06 -9.90 -1.87
N CYS A 209 -4.96 -9.85 -2.62
CA CYS A 209 -4.47 -10.99 -3.41
C CYS A 209 -4.02 -12.18 -2.55
N TYR A 210 -3.73 -12.00 -1.26
CA TYR A 210 -3.38 -13.07 -0.32
C TYR A 210 -4.56 -13.59 0.52
N ILE A 211 -5.75 -13.02 0.35
CA ILE A 211 -6.94 -13.35 1.15
C ILE A 211 -7.89 -14.20 0.32
N GLU A 212 -8.42 -15.26 0.93
CA GLU A 212 -9.45 -16.11 0.33
C GLU A 212 -10.70 -15.30 -0.08
N ASP A 213 -11.38 -15.76 -1.14
CA ASP A 213 -12.45 -14.99 -1.78
C ASP A 213 -13.56 -14.59 -0.79
N ALA A 214 -14.15 -15.58 -0.11
CA ALA A 214 -15.23 -15.35 0.86
C ALA A 214 -14.82 -14.40 1.99
N LYS A 215 -13.58 -14.52 2.48
CA LYS A 215 -13.05 -13.67 3.56
C LYS A 215 -12.84 -12.23 3.10
N SER A 216 -12.36 -12.05 1.88
CA SER A 216 -12.19 -10.71 1.31
C SER A 216 -13.52 -10.01 1.01
N ILE A 217 -14.53 -10.74 0.55
CA ILE A 217 -15.90 -10.24 0.38
C ILE A 217 -16.49 -9.83 1.73
N GLU A 218 -16.32 -10.66 2.76
CA GLU A 218 -16.74 -10.33 4.14
C GLU A 218 -16.05 -9.06 4.64
N LEU A 219 -14.74 -8.92 4.41
CA LEU A 219 -13.95 -7.74 4.80
C LEU A 219 -14.49 -6.46 4.14
N ILE A 220 -14.61 -6.46 2.82
CA ILE A 220 -15.12 -5.31 2.05
C ILE A 220 -16.55 -4.97 2.49
N SER A 221 -17.42 -5.97 2.62
CA SER A 221 -18.83 -5.78 2.98
C SER A 221 -19.02 -5.18 4.37
N LYS A 222 -18.34 -5.73 5.38
CA LYS A 222 -18.51 -5.24 6.76
C LYS A 222 -17.88 -3.86 6.97
N LEU A 223 -16.73 -3.57 6.37
CA LEU A 223 -16.13 -2.24 6.43
C LEU A 223 -17.00 -1.22 5.69
N ASN A 224 -17.48 -1.54 4.49
CA ASN A 224 -18.43 -0.70 3.75
C ASN A 224 -19.69 -0.41 4.58
N SER A 225 -20.27 -1.43 5.21
CA SER A 225 -21.45 -1.29 6.07
C SER A 225 -21.20 -0.35 7.25
N VAL A 226 -20.11 -0.55 7.99
CA VAL A 226 -19.84 0.24 9.22
C VAL A 226 -19.56 1.71 8.92
N PHE A 227 -18.77 2.02 7.88
CA PHE A 227 -18.46 3.41 7.55
C PHE A 227 -19.62 4.13 6.85
N ASN A 228 -20.41 3.42 6.04
CA ASN A 228 -21.54 4.04 5.34
C ASN A 228 -22.83 4.09 6.18
N ALA A 229 -22.91 3.36 7.30
CA ALA A 229 -24.03 3.46 8.23
C ALA A 229 -24.24 4.86 8.81
N LYS A 230 -23.19 5.70 8.85
CA LYS A 230 -23.24 7.05 9.45
C LYS A 230 -23.15 8.17 8.43
N THR A 231 -22.11 8.18 7.60
CA THR A 231 -21.75 9.40 6.83
C THR A 231 -21.50 9.18 5.34
N ASN A 232 -21.62 7.95 4.83
CA ASN A 232 -21.36 7.60 3.42
C ASN A 232 -20.03 8.16 2.88
N ASN A 233 -18.98 8.13 3.71
CA ASN A 233 -17.69 8.78 3.46
C ASN A 233 -16.51 7.79 3.43
N LEU A 234 -16.78 6.53 3.07
CA LEU A 234 -15.74 5.53 2.83
C LEU A 234 -15.19 5.67 1.41
N HIS A 235 -13.87 5.82 1.33
CA HIS A 235 -13.11 5.64 0.11
C HIS A 235 -12.22 4.42 0.21
N TRP A 236 -11.96 3.78 -0.93
CA TRP A 236 -11.07 2.62 -0.98
C TRP A 236 -10.04 2.81 -2.08
N VAL A 237 -8.79 2.45 -1.82
CA VAL A 237 -7.71 2.39 -2.81
C VAL A 237 -7.09 1.00 -2.73
N SER A 238 -7.35 0.18 -3.74
CA SER A 238 -6.83 -1.19 -3.83
C SER A 238 -5.87 -1.31 -4.99
N TYR A 239 -4.68 -1.88 -4.74
CA TYR A 239 -3.70 -2.21 -5.77
C TYR A 239 -3.38 -3.70 -5.67
N ASP A 240 -3.58 -4.47 -6.73
CA ASP A 240 -3.31 -5.92 -6.73
C ASP A 240 -2.98 -6.43 -8.14
N PRO A 241 -2.33 -7.60 -8.24
CA PRO A 241 -2.22 -8.31 -9.49
C PRO A 241 -3.56 -8.90 -9.94
N ILE A 242 -3.76 -9.00 -11.25
CA ILE A 242 -4.83 -9.78 -11.90
C ILE A 242 -4.21 -10.88 -12.77
N GLY A 243 -4.88 -12.03 -12.90
CA GLY A 243 -4.32 -13.18 -13.61
C GLY A 243 -4.28 -13.06 -15.14
N GLY A 244 -5.02 -12.14 -15.74
CA GLY A 244 -5.14 -12.04 -17.19
C GLY A 244 -5.96 -13.17 -17.81
N THR A 245 -6.23 -13.03 -19.11
CA THR A 245 -6.81 -14.11 -19.94
C THR A 245 -5.74 -14.91 -20.67
N ASP A 246 -4.48 -14.50 -20.57
CA ASP A 246 -3.32 -15.18 -21.13
C ASP A 246 -2.67 -16.13 -20.09
N LYS A 247 -1.43 -16.55 -20.34
CA LYS A 247 -0.70 -17.48 -19.47
C LYS A 247 -0.06 -16.81 -18.25
N PHE A 248 -0.08 -15.49 -18.13
CA PHE A 248 0.60 -14.74 -17.08
C PHE A 248 0.20 -15.23 -15.68
N GLY A 249 -1.10 -15.25 -15.37
CA GLY A 249 -1.59 -15.63 -14.06
C GLY A 249 -1.31 -17.09 -13.70
N GLN A 250 -1.32 -17.98 -14.68
CA GLN A 250 -0.95 -19.39 -14.48
C GLN A 250 0.53 -19.51 -14.13
N ILE A 251 1.39 -18.89 -14.93
CA ILE A 251 2.85 -18.85 -14.69
C ILE A 251 3.17 -18.23 -13.34
N MET A 252 2.52 -17.12 -12.98
CA MET A 252 2.70 -16.46 -11.69
C MET A 252 2.30 -17.37 -10.52
N THR A 253 1.13 -18.02 -10.62
CA THR A 253 0.63 -18.94 -9.58
C THR A 253 1.59 -20.12 -9.39
N ASP A 254 2.02 -20.73 -10.49
CA ASP A 254 2.95 -21.86 -10.47
C ASP A 254 4.30 -21.45 -9.86
N ASN A 255 4.89 -20.34 -10.33
CA ASN A 255 6.17 -19.86 -9.82
C ASN A 255 6.12 -19.58 -8.30
N LEU A 256 5.07 -18.89 -7.82
CA LEU A 256 4.92 -18.59 -6.40
C LEU A 256 4.72 -19.85 -5.55
N LEU A 257 3.95 -20.81 -6.05
CA LEU A 257 3.71 -22.06 -5.35
C LEU A 257 4.98 -22.92 -5.29
N PHE A 258 5.64 -23.15 -6.42
CA PHE A 258 6.81 -24.02 -6.51
C PHE A 258 8.06 -23.43 -5.85
N GLN A 259 8.27 -22.11 -5.94
CA GLN A 259 9.48 -21.47 -5.42
C GLN A 259 9.34 -21.03 -3.96
N ARG A 260 8.12 -20.71 -3.50
CA ARG A 260 7.90 -20.05 -2.20
C ARG A 260 6.80 -20.69 -1.35
N ASN A 261 6.07 -21.67 -1.86
CA ASN A 261 4.87 -22.19 -1.23
C ASN A 261 3.86 -21.07 -0.90
N LEU A 262 3.75 -20.09 -1.82
CA LEU A 262 2.87 -18.93 -1.72
C LEU A 262 1.73 -19.08 -2.72
N LYS A 263 0.51 -18.72 -2.29
CA LYS A 263 -0.69 -18.76 -3.12
C LYS A 263 -1.28 -17.36 -3.27
N LEU A 264 -1.93 -17.14 -4.41
CA LEU A 264 -2.79 -15.98 -4.68
C LEU A 264 -4.20 -16.50 -4.99
N PRO A 265 -5.03 -16.79 -3.96
CA PRO A 265 -6.22 -17.62 -4.10
C PRO A 265 -7.21 -17.13 -5.15
N THR A 266 -7.28 -15.81 -5.35
CA THR A 266 -8.25 -15.18 -6.24
C THR A 266 -7.65 -14.62 -7.53
N LEU A 267 -6.37 -14.88 -7.82
CA LEU A 267 -5.68 -14.30 -9.00
C LEU A 267 -6.36 -14.69 -10.31
N LEU A 268 -6.74 -15.96 -10.45
CA LEU A 268 -7.43 -16.50 -11.63
C LEU A 268 -8.95 -16.26 -11.58
N THR A 269 -9.51 -15.99 -10.39
CA THR A 269 -10.92 -15.61 -10.22
C THR A 269 -11.16 -14.18 -10.71
N TYR A 270 -10.39 -13.23 -10.18
CA TYR A 270 -10.43 -11.82 -10.55
C TYR A 270 -9.38 -11.51 -11.61
N ASN A 271 -9.43 -12.26 -12.71
CA ASN A 271 -8.38 -12.22 -13.73
C ASN A 271 -8.50 -11.08 -14.76
N THR A 272 -9.53 -10.24 -14.68
CA THR A 272 -9.66 -9.03 -15.49
C THR A 272 -10.04 -7.85 -14.61
N LYS A 273 -9.83 -6.62 -15.09
CA LYS A 273 -10.27 -5.40 -14.41
C LYS A 273 -11.75 -5.44 -14.08
N GLU A 274 -12.60 -5.87 -15.00
CA GLU A 274 -14.05 -5.92 -14.82
C GLU A 274 -14.43 -6.90 -13.70
N LYS A 275 -13.76 -8.06 -13.63
CA LYS A 275 -14.00 -9.01 -12.55
C LYS A 275 -13.50 -8.50 -11.20
N TYR A 276 -12.30 -7.91 -11.16
CA TYR A 276 -11.77 -7.32 -9.94
C TYR A 276 -12.68 -6.18 -9.44
N SER A 277 -13.20 -5.34 -10.34
CA SER A 277 -14.17 -4.30 -10.01
C SER A 277 -15.51 -4.86 -9.50
N LYS A 278 -16.01 -5.95 -10.09
CA LYS A 278 -17.23 -6.64 -9.62
C LYS A 278 -17.15 -7.15 -8.18
N ARG A 279 -15.96 -7.46 -7.67
CA ARG A 279 -15.73 -7.79 -6.25
C ARG A 279 -16.20 -6.67 -5.32
N PHE A 280 -16.06 -5.42 -5.73
CA PHE A 280 -16.47 -4.24 -4.97
C PHE A 280 -17.88 -3.79 -5.35
N SER A 281 -18.18 -3.70 -6.65
CA SER A 281 -19.46 -3.16 -7.13
C SER A 281 -20.68 -3.98 -6.73
N SER A 282 -20.50 -5.27 -6.41
CA SER A 282 -21.58 -6.12 -5.88
C SER A 282 -21.89 -5.86 -4.41
N ILE A 283 -21.04 -5.14 -3.71
CA ILE A 283 -21.09 -4.91 -2.26
C ILE A 283 -21.44 -3.46 -1.93
N ILE A 284 -20.88 -2.51 -2.68
CA ILE A 284 -21.05 -1.08 -2.40
C ILE A 284 -22.33 -0.52 -3.03
N ASN A 285 -22.76 0.65 -2.56
CA ASN A 285 -23.96 1.32 -3.07
C ASN A 285 -23.85 1.58 -4.58
N SER A 286 -24.92 1.31 -5.33
CA SER A 286 -24.94 1.43 -6.80
C SER A 286 -24.62 2.83 -7.33
N ASP A 287 -24.79 3.86 -6.50
CA ASP A 287 -24.59 5.26 -6.86
C ASP A 287 -23.11 5.67 -6.76
N ILE A 288 -22.24 4.82 -6.18
CA ILE A 288 -20.80 5.07 -6.07
C ILE A 288 -20.10 4.61 -7.35
N SER A 289 -19.43 5.53 -8.04
CA SER A 289 -18.66 5.22 -9.24
C SER A 289 -17.31 4.61 -8.88
N ILE A 290 -17.12 3.33 -9.25
CA ILE A 290 -15.82 2.65 -9.15
C ILE A 290 -14.99 2.94 -10.39
N LYS A 291 -13.75 3.38 -10.17
CA LYS A 291 -12.73 3.48 -11.21
C LYS A 291 -11.74 2.33 -11.07
N ILE A 292 -11.35 1.74 -12.20
CA ILE A 292 -10.31 0.71 -12.27
C ILE A 292 -9.47 0.89 -13.52
N GLU A 293 -8.16 0.89 -13.35
CA GLU A 293 -7.18 1.07 -14.41
C GLU A 293 -6.01 0.13 -14.18
N ASP A 294 -5.42 -0.39 -15.25
CA ASP A 294 -4.17 -1.13 -15.15
C ASP A 294 -2.96 -0.19 -15.20
N MET A 295 -1.80 -0.67 -14.73
CA MET A 295 -0.61 0.18 -14.66
C MET A 295 -0.08 0.58 -16.04
N TRP A 296 -0.42 -0.17 -17.09
CA TRP A 296 -0.04 0.18 -18.45
C TRP A 296 -0.85 1.38 -18.95
N GLU A 297 -2.16 1.39 -18.71
CA GLU A 297 -3.02 2.53 -19.01
C GLU A 297 -2.58 3.79 -18.29
N ILE A 298 -2.25 3.69 -16.99
CA ILE A 298 -1.71 4.81 -16.21
C ILE A 298 -0.37 5.28 -16.77
N PHE A 299 0.55 4.34 -17.04
CA PHE A 299 1.83 4.66 -17.66
C PHE A 299 1.65 5.39 -18.98
N GLN A 300 0.68 5.00 -19.81
CA GLN A 300 0.42 5.65 -21.10
C GLN A 300 -0.20 7.03 -20.95
N THR A 301 -1.21 7.18 -20.09
CA THR A 301 -2.13 8.33 -20.12
C THR A 301 -1.94 9.34 -19.00
N LYS A 302 -1.43 8.93 -17.83
CA LYS A 302 -1.39 9.78 -16.64
C LYS A 302 0.00 10.24 -16.22
N ILE A 303 1.04 9.48 -16.58
CA ILE A 303 2.42 9.90 -16.28
C ILE A 303 2.85 10.99 -17.27
N PRO A 304 3.24 12.20 -16.82
CA PRO A 304 3.69 13.27 -17.70
C PRO A 304 4.92 12.85 -18.51
N LEU A 305 5.05 13.36 -19.74
CA LEU A 305 6.20 13.06 -20.60
C LEU A 305 7.54 13.37 -19.91
N LYS A 306 7.61 14.47 -19.16
CA LYS A 306 8.78 14.85 -18.37
C LYS A 306 9.19 13.75 -17.37
N GLU A 307 8.23 13.15 -16.68
CA GLU A 307 8.49 12.07 -15.73
C GLU A 307 8.84 10.77 -16.44
N LYS A 308 8.18 10.42 -17.57
CA LYS A 308 8.60 9.27 -18.39
C LYS A 308 10.05 9.41 -18.83
N THR A 309 10.44 10.58 -19.33
CA THR A 309 11.83 10.86 -19.73
C THR A 309 12.80 10.80 -18.55
N ARG A 310 12.41 11.26 -17.36
CA ARG A 310 13.24 11.16 -16.14
C ARG A 310 13.44 9.71 -15.73
N VAL A 311 12.37 8.93 -15.69
CA VAL A 311 12.37 7.51 -15.35
C VAL A 311 13.21 6.70 -16.34
N GLN A 312 13.08 6.96 -17.64
CA GLN A 312 13.90 6.33 -18.69
C GLN A 312 15.40 6.66 -18.60
N LYS A 313 15.78 7.76 -17.95
CA LYS A 313 17.19 8.10 -17.70
C LYS A 313 17.78 7.37 -16.49
N CYS A 314 16.94 6.81 -15.62
CA CYS A 314 17.42 6.08 -14.45
C CYS A 314 18.09 4.77 -14.88
N GLU A 315 17.46 4.04 -15.80
CA GLU A 315 18.01 2.82 -16.39
C GLU A 315 17.50 2.60 -17.82
N PHE A 316 18.30 1.91 -18.63
CA PHE A 316 17.90 1.49 -19.96
C PHE A 316 16.87 0.36 -19.90
N LEU A 317 15.82 0.46 -20.73
CA LEU A 317 14.82 -0.58 -20.93
C LEU A 317 14.75 -0.91 -22.42
N ASP A 318 15.09 -2.14 -22.78
CA ASP A 318 15.00 -2.71 -24.13
C ASP A 318 13.64 -3.37 -24.41
N GLU A 319 13.10 -4.10 -23.44
CA GLU A 319 11.89 -4.93 -23.60
C GLU A 319 10.60 -4.17 -23.20
N LEU A 320 10.08 -3.31 -24.09
CA LEU A 320 8.83 -2.58 -23.86
C LEU A 320 7.60 -3.49 -23.85
N GLU A 321 7.62 -4.57 -24.63
CA GLU A 321 6.56 -5.57 -24.68
C GLU A 321 6.43 -6.30 -23.34
N GLU A 322 7.54 -6.68 -22.72
CA GLU A 322 7.54 -7.31 -21.40
C GLU A 322 7.03 -6.35 -20.32
N LEU A 323 7.45 -5.08 -20.38
CA LEU A 323 6.92 -4.04 -19.50
C LEU A 323 5.40 -3.92 -19.65
N LYS A 324 4.89 -3.87 -20.89
CA LYS A 324 3.44 -3.82 -21.14
C LYS A 324 2.72 -5.03 -20.55
N ILE A 325 3.23 -6.24 -20.78
CA ILE A 325 2.64 -7.45 -20.21
C ILE A 325 2.56 -7.34 -18.70
N ILE A 326 3.67 -7.04 -18.01
CA ILE A 326 3.70 -6.95 -16.55
C ILE A 326 2.73 -5.86 -16.06
N LEU A 327 2.78 -4.66 -16.62
CA LEU A 327 1.96 -3.54 -16.15
C LEU A 327 0.46 -3.74 -16.42
N SER A 328 0.07 -4.43 -17.48
CA SER A 328 -1.34 -4.78 -17.75
C SER A 328 -1.91 -5.81 -16.77
N HIS A 329 -1.06 -6.47 -15.96
CA HIS A 329 -1.46 -7.45 -14.95
C HIS A 329 -1.47 -6.91 -13.52
N TYR A 330 -1.32 -5.60 -13.33
CA TYR A 330 -1.52 -4.94 -12.04
C TYR A 330 -2.54 -3.83 -12.19
N VAL A 331 -3.52 -3.81 -11.28
CA VAL A 331 -4.64 -2.86 -11.33
C VAL A 331 -4.64 -1.98 -10.11
N ILE A 332 -5.12 -0.75 -10.26
CA ILE A 332 -5.57 0.09 -9.16
C ILE A 332 -7.08 0.30 -9.28
N LEU A 333 -7.79 0.05 -8.19
CA LEU A 333 -9.22 0.29 -8.05
C LEU A 333 -9.44 1.34 -6.97
N TYR A 334 -10.32 2.29 -7.24
CA TYR A 334 -10.68 3.31 -6.27
C TYR A 334 -12.10 3.86 -6.44
N PHE A 335 -12.70 4.25 -5.31
CA PHE A 335 -13.99 4.95 -5.23
C PHE A 335 -14.02 5.84 -4.00
#